data_AF-A0A178ZL43-F1
#
_entry.id   AF-A0A178ZL43-F1
#
_cell.length_a   1.000
_cell.length_b   1.000
_cell.length_c   1.000
_cell.angle_alpha   90.00
_cell.angle_beta   90.00
_cell.angle_gamma   90.00
#
_symmetry.space_group_name_H-M   'P 1'
#
loop_
_entity.id
_entity.type
_entity.pdbx_description
1 polymer ?
#
loop_
_entity_poly.entity_id
_entity_poly.type
_entity_poly.pdbx_seq_one_letter_code
_entity_poly.pdbx_strand_id
1 'polypeptide(L)'
;MINSVFNGRDILSATTVVVSSAMISRVGGRTPDGATVVDEAGCTLLPGFIDSHIRAGIPQLGLALGFGVMTELEMMGFWTTEQRSVVSERDDLADLRAANHGLTTTHQMSLSTI
;
A
#
# COMPACT_ATOMS: atom_id res chain seq x y z
N MET A 1 -15.64 -22.96 -8.63
CA MET A 1 -15.33 -21.55 -8.31
C MET A 1 -13.82 -21.45 -8.11
N ILE A 2 -13.20 -20.37 -8.56
CA ILE A 2 -11.74 -20.20 -8.54
C ILE A 2 -11.36 -19.53 -7.22
N ASN A 3 -10.62 -20.23 -6.37
CA ASN A 3 -9.93 -19.65 -5.22
C ASN A 3 -8.45 -19.85 -5.47
N SER A 4 -7.72 -18.76 -5.72
CA SER A 4 -6.30 -18.85 -6.05
C SER A 4 -5.50 -17.77 -5.33
N VAL A 5 -4.26 -18.09 -4.99
CA VAL A 5 -3.33 -17.17 -4.34
C VAL A 5 -2.17 -16.95 -5.29
N PHE A 6 -1.95 -15.72 -5.74
CA PHE A 6 -0.76 -15.34 -6.46
C PHE A 6 0.31 -14.87 -5.46
N ASN A 7 1.51 -15.44 -5.51
CA ASN A 7 2.59 -15.07 -4.58
C ASN A 7 3.60 -14.06 -5.16
N GLY A 8 3.31 -13.47 -6.33
CA GLY A 8 4.24 -12.63 -7.08
C GLY A 8 5.02 -13.36 -8.17
N ARG A 9 4.98 -14.69 -8.20
CA ARG A 9 5.61 -15.53 -9.23
C ARG A 9 4.65 -16.56 -9.82
N ASP A 10 3.96 -17.31 -8.96
CA ASP A 10 3.14 -18.45 -9.33
C ASP A 10 1.72 -18.30 -8.78
N ILE A 11 0.75 -18.91 -9.47
CA ILE A 11 -0.61 -19.12 -8.95
C ILE A 11 -0.61 -20.43 -8.18
N LEU A 12 -0.89 -20.34 -6.88
CA LEU A 12 -0.90 -21.47 -5.96
C LEU A 12 -2.31 -22.06 -5.86
N SER A 13 -2.40 -23.38 -5.75
CA SER A 13 -3.63 -24.10 -5.37
C SER A 13 -3.89 -24.03 -3.85
N ALA A 14 -3.58 -22.89 -3.22
CA ALA A 14 -3.79 -22.64 -1.81
C ALA A 14 -5.16 -22.00 -1.59
N THR A 15 -5.86 -22.44 -0.54
CA THR A 15 -7.20 -21.93 -0.19
C THR A 15 -7.20 -20.99 1.00
N THR A 16 -6.08 -20.85 1.70
CA THR A 16 -5.98 -20.15 2.98
C THR A 16 -4.69 -19.35 3.02
N VAL A 17 -4.73 -18.11 3.54
CA VAL A 17 -3.54 -17.36 3.94
C VAL A 17 -3.75 -16.92 5.39
N VAL A 18 -2.79 -17.20 6.26
CA VAL A 18 -2.85 -16.88 7.68
C VAL A 18 -1.97 -15.67 7.97
N VAL A 19 -2.56 -14.62 8.50
CA VAL A 19 -1.87 -13.39 8.93
C VAL A 19 -1.85 -13.34 10.45
N SER A 20 -0.70 -13.00 11.03
CA SER A 20 -0.51 -12.84 12.47
C SER A 20 0.49 -11.71 12.71
N SER A 21 0.18 -10.79 13.64
CA SER A 21 1.04 -9.64 13.97
C SER A 21 1.54 -8.86 12.74
N ALA A 22 0.60 -8.54 11.82
CA ALA A 22 0.86 -7.87 10.55
C ALA A 22 1.77 -8.62 9.54
N MET A 23 2.08 -9.89 9.80
CA MET A 23 2.92 -10.72 8.92
C MET A 23 2.14 -11.92 8.40
N ILE A 24 2.43 -12.33 7.16
CA ILE A 24 1.94 -13.61 6.63
C ILE A 24 2.71 -14.72 7.35
N SER A 25 2.03 -15.49 8.18
CA SER A 25 2.64 -16.59 8.94
C SER A 25 2.57 -17.93 8.20
N ARG A 26 1.58 -18.11 7.32
CA ARG A 26 1.42 -19.33 6.50
C ARG A 26 0.59 -19.09 5.25
N VAL A 27 0.94 -19.79 4.18
CA VAL A 27 0.13 -19.91 2.96
C VAL A 27 -0.27 -21.38 2.79
N GLY A 28 -1.57 -21.63 2.67
CA GLY A 28 -2.20 -22.95 2.61
C GLY A 28 -2.43 -23.61 3.98
N GLY A 29 -2.92 -24.85 3.93
CA GLY A 29 -3.20 -25.67 5.10
C GLY A 29 -4.49 -25.31 5.83
N ARG A 30 -4.65 -25.87 7.05
CA ARG A 30 -5.85 -25.66 7.87
C ARG A 30 -5.87 -24.26 8.49
N THR A 31 -7.06 -23.68 8.53
CA THR A 31 -7.36 -22.46 9.30
C THR A 31 -7.13 -22.73 10.78
N PRO A 32 -6.37 -21.87 11.50
CA PRO A 32 -6.21 -21.99 12.95
C PRO A 32 -7.53 -21.86 13.70
N ASP A 33 -7.67 -22.58 14.82
CA ASP A 33 -8.82 -22.45 15.70
C ASP A 33 -8.90 -21.04 16.28
N GLY A 34 -10.10 -20.44 16.29
CA GLY A 34 -10.33 -19.09 16.81
C GLY A 34 -9.86 -17.95 15.90
N ALA A 35 -9.37 -18.23 14.69
CA ALA A 35 -9.03 -17.19 13.73
C ALA A 35 -10.30 -16.49 13.19
N THR A 36 -10.24 -15.17 13.03
CA THR A 36 -11.22 -14.43 12.23
C THR A 36 -11.05 -14.82 10.77
N VAL A 37 -12.11 -15.30 10.14
CA VAL A 37 -12.10 -15.73 8.73
C VAL A 37 -12.76 -14.66 7.87
N VAL A 38 -12.03 -14.22 6.85
CA VAL A 38 -12.56 -13.42 5.74
C VAL A 38 -12.65 -14.35 4.53
N ASP A 39 -13.87 -14.65 4.08
CA ASP A 39 -14.13 -15.59 2.99
C ASP A 39 -14.51 -14.82 1.70
N GLU A 40 -13.59 -14.80 0.74
CA GLU A 40 -13.72 -14.13 -0.54
C GLU A 40 -13.78 -15.16 -1.68
N ALA A 41 -14.74 -16.08 -1.61
CA ALA A 41 -14.91 -17.14 -2.59
C ALA A 41 -15.08 -16.58 -4.02
N GLY A 42 -14.35 -17.16 -4.97
CA GLY A 42 -14.36 -16.69 -6.36
C GLY A 42 -13.37 -15.56 -6.67
N CYS A 43 -12.68 -15.01 -5.66
CA CYS A 43 -11.62 -14.03 -5.84
C CYS A 43 -10.24 -14.68 -5.94
N THR A 44 -9.28 -13.92 -6.48
CA THR A 44 -7.85 -14.25 -6.40
C THR A 44 -7.19 -13.32 -5.39
N LEU A 45 -6.45 -13.88 -4.45
CA LEU A 45 -5.65 -13.09 -3.50
C LEU A 45 -4.30 -12.76 -4.15
N LEU A 46 -3.95 -11.48 -4.16
CA LEU A 46 -2.68 -10.97 -4.68
C LEU A 46 -1.90 -10.27 -3.57
N PRO A 47 -0.57 -10.09 -3.73
CA PRO A 47 0.15 -9.09 -2.96
C PRO A 47 -0.44 -7.71 -3.24
N GLY A 48 -0.44 -6.84 -2.22
CA GLY A 48 -0.80 -5.44 -2.40
C GLY A 48 0.07 -4.77 -3.45
N PHE A 49 -0.52 -3.85 -4.22
CA PHE A 49 0.22 -3.14 -5.26
C PHE A 49 1.11 -2.06 -4.68
N ILE A 50 2.22 -1.81 -5.38
CA ILE A 50 3.14 -0.71 -5.13
C ILE A 50 3.09 0.20 -6.37
N ASP A 51 2.57 1.41 -6.21
CA ASP A 51 2.66 2.43 -7.27
C ASP A 51 3.89 3.30 -7.00
N SER A 52 4.68 3.55 -8.04
CA SER A 52 5.98 4.18 -7.94
C SER A 52 6.10 5.52 -8.67
N HIS A 53 5.01 5.98 -9.26
CA HIS A 53 5.02 7.23 -10.01
C HIS A 53 3.75 8.04 -9.74
N ILE A 54 3.68 8.59 -8.54
CA ILE A 54 2.51 9.30 -8.06
C ILE A 54 2.84 10.68 -7.52
N ARG A 55 1.78 11.49 -7.49
CA ARG A 55 1.66 12.67 -6.65
C ARG A 55 0.34 12.56 -5.90
N ALA A 56 0.41 12.30 -4.61
CA ALA A 56 -0.76 12.06 -3.76
C ALA A 56 -0.88 13.08 -2.63
N GLY A 57 -2.09 13.24 -2.11
CA GLY A 57 -2.40 13.78 -0.80
C GLY A 57 -3.20 12.76 0.00
N ILE A 58 -3.60 13.10 1.23
CA ILE A 58 -4.33 12.17 2.11
C ILE A 58 -5.58 11.54 1.44
N PRO A 59 -6.46 12.29 0.76
CA PRO A 59 -7.62 11.68 0.09
C PRO A 59 -7.23 10.68 -0.99
N GLN A 60 -6.15 10.95 -1.73
CA GLN A 60 -5.64 10.07 -2.77
C GLN A 60 -5.07 8.78 -2.20
N LEU A 61 -4.39 8.82 -1.04
CA LEU A 61 -3.91 7.61 -0.36
C LEU A 61 -5.04 6.69 0.08
N GLY A 62 -6.16 7.26 0.55
CA GLY A 62 -7.35 6.47 0.89
C GLY A 62 -8.02 5.85 -0.35
N LEU A 63 -8.08 6.61 -1.45
CA LEU A 63 -8.58 6.09 -2.72
C LEU A 63 -7.70 4.96 -3.27
N ALA A 64 -6.37 5.13 -3.22
CA ALA A 64 -5.38 4.16 -3.66
C ALA A 64 -5.52 2.81 -2.91
N LEU A 65 -5.69 2.87 -1.58
CA LEU A 65 -5.93 1.69 -0.76
C LEU A 65 -7.17 0.91 -1.21
N GLY A 66 -8.26 1.61 -1.54
CA GLY A 66 -9.48 1.02 -2.07
C GLY A 66 -9.32 0.28 -3.40
N PHE A 67 -8.28 0.61 -4.18
CA PHE A 67 -7.91 -0.09 -5.42
C PHE A 67 -6.83 -1.15 -5.21
N GLY A 68 -6.45 -1.45 -3.97
CA GLY A 68 -5.45 -2.45 -3.63
C GLY A 68 -4.00 -1.95 -3.71
N VAL A 69 -3.78 -0.64 -3.88
CA VAL A 69 -2.46 -0.03 -3.76
C VAL A 69 -2.15 0.17 -2.29
N MET A 70 -1.28 -0.69 -1.75
CA MET A 70 -0.92 -0.68 -0.33
C MET A 70 0.25 0.27 -0.05
N THR A 71 1.06 0.59 -1.06
CA THR A 71 2.22 1.48 -0.92
C THR A 71 2.37 2.40 -2.12
N GLU A 72 2.56 3.68 -1.83
CA GLU A 72 2.73 4.77 -2.76
C GLU A 72 4.15 5.34 -2.63
N LEU A 73 4.93 5.30 -3.72
CA LEU A 73 6.24 5.95 -3.80
C LEU A 73 6.10 7.27 -4.56
N GLU A 74 6.08 8.35 -3.80
CA GLU A 74 5.83 9.70 -4.29
C GLU A 74 7.10 10.32 -4.90
N MET A 75 6.92 10.89 -6.09
CA MET A 75 7.98 11.56 -6.83
C MET A 75 7.78 13.09 -6.78
N MET A 76 8.76 13.77 -6.15
CA MET A 76 8.86 15.23 -6.12
C MET A 76 7.69 15.95 -5.43
N GLY A 77 7.33 15.49 -4.24
CA GLY A 77 6.34 16.11 -3.37
C GLY A 77 6.92 16.72 -2.11
N PHE A 78 6.03 17.37 -1.37
CA PHE A 78 6.35 18.02 -0.11
C PHE A 78 5.42 17.48 0.97
N TRP A 79 5.98 16.64 1.84
CA TRP A 79 5.29 16.06 2.97
C TRP A 79 6.04 16.43 4.25
N THR A 80 5.41 17.20 5.13
CA THR A 80 5.99 17.55 6.43
C THR A 80 6.10 16.31 7.32
N THR A 81 6.92 16.40 8.38
CA THR A 81 7.04 15.33 9.37
C THR A 81 5.68 14.99 9.99
N GLU A 82 4.86 16.00 10.27
CA GLU A 82 3.54 15.85 10.87
C GLU A 82 2.59 15.12 9.90
N GLN A 83 2.59 15.51 8.62
CA GLN A 83 1.76 14.83 7.62
C GLN A 83 2.18 13.38 7.43
N ARG A 84 3.49 13.09 7.46
CA ARG A 84 4.01 11.72 7.41
C ARG A 84 3.61 10.89 8.65
N SER A 85 3.63 11.50 9.84
CA SER A 85 3.15 10.85 11.08
C SER A 85 1.69 10.46 10.98
N VAL A 86 0.84 11.38 10.49
CA VAL A 86 -0.59 11.11 10.27
C VAL A 86 -0.81 9.95 9.32
N VAL A 87 -0.02 9.84 8.24
CA VAL A 87 -0.12 8.70 7.32
C VAL A 87 0.29 7.40 8.02
N SER A 88 1.40 7.39 8.77
CA SER A 88 1.91 6.18 9.43
C SER A 88 1.05 5.64 10.58
N GLU A 89 0.17 6.47 11.15
CA GLU A 89 -0.71 6.10 12.27
C GLU A 89 -2.11 5.65 11.80
N ARG A 90 -2.38 5.70 10.50
CA ARG A 90 -3.69 5.46 9.91
C ARG A 90 -3.70 4.20 9.05
N ASP A 91 -4.56 3.25 9.41
CA ASP A 91 -4.75 1.99 8.67
C ASP A 91 -5.76 2.13 7.51
N ASP A 92 -6.34 3.32 7.30
CA ASP A 92 -7.28 3.63 6.23
C ASP A 92 -6.65 4.39 5.05
N LEU A 93 -5.32 4.44 5.00
CA LEU A 93 -4.53 5.06 3.94
C LEU A 93 -3.49 4.07 3.40
N ALA A 94 -3.16 4.17 2.10
CA ALA A 94 -1.97 3.52 1.58
C ALA A 94 -0.71 4.07 2.26
N ASP A 95 0.28 3.20 2.50
CA ASP A 95 1.59 3.61 3.00
C ASP A 95 2.24 4.59 2.02
N LEU A 96 2.99 5.57 2.56
CA LEU A 96 3.66 6.57 1.75
C LEU A 96 5.17 6.56 1.97
N ARG A 97 5.94 6.51 0.88
CA ARG A 97 7.37 6.85 0.86
C ARG A 97 7.59 7.97 -0.15
N ALA A 98 8.14 9.10 0.27
CA ALA A 98 8.36 10.23 -0.63
C ALA A 98 9.86 10.55 -0.77
N ALA A 99 10.32 10.64 -2.02
CA ALA A 99 11.70 11.00 -2.38
C ALA A 99 12.03 12.50 -2.19
N ASN A 100 11.03 13.31 -1.81
CA ASN A 100 11.13 14.76 -1.67
C ASN A 100 11.66 15.45 -2.96
N HIS A 101 12.17 16.67 -2.85
CA HIS A 101 12.60 17.48 -3.98
C HIS A 101 13.71 16.83 -4.81
N GLY A 102 13.56 16.91 -6.14
CA GLY A 102 14.67 16.61 -7.06
C GLY A 102 15.80 17.63 -6.89
N LEU A 103 17.04 17.15 -6.83
CA LEU A 103 18.23 18.01 -6.65
C LEU A 103 18.43 19.04 -7.77
N THR A 104 17.87 18.80 -8.96
CA THR A 104 18.01 19.67 -10.14
C THR A 104 16.79 20.53 -10.42
N THR A 105 15.77 20.56 -9.55
CA THR A 105 14.68 21.52 -9.73
C THR A 105 15.21 22.92 -9.46
N THR A 106 15.21 23.78 -10.49
CA THR A 106 15.57 25.18 -10.36
C THR A 106 14.71 25.78 -9.25
N HIS A 107 15.34 26.24 -8.15
CA HIS A 107 14.66 27.17 -7.25
C HIS A 107 14.29 28.39 -8.10
N GLN A 108 13.02 28.50 -8.48
CA GLN A 108 12.49 29.78 -8.87
C GLN A 108 12.37 30.58 -7.57
N MET A 109 13.48 31.22 -7.17
CA MET A 109 13.40 32.34 -6.26
C MET A 109 12.41 33.31 -6.91
N SER A 110 11.26 33.51 -6.28
CA SER A 110 10.35 34.58 -6.66
C SER A 110 11.09 35.89 -6.47
N LEU A 111 11.63 36.44 -7.55
CA LEU A 111 11.89 37.87 -7.66
C LEU A 111 10.53 38.56 -7.72
N SER A 112 9.95 38.84 -6.57
CA SER A 112 8.79 39.72 -6.46
C SER A 112 8.84 40.50 -5.14
N THR A 113 9.77 41.43 -5.07
CA THR A 113 9.53 42.74 -4.47
C THR A 113 9.97 43.77 -5.49
N ILE A 114 9.03 44.18 -6.35
CA ILE A 114 8.85 45.55 -6.84
C ILE A 114 7.34 45.74 -7.00
#